data_AF-L5LYG5-F1
#
_entry.id   AF-L5LYG5-F1
#
_cell.length_a   1.000
_cell.length_b   1.000
_cell.length_c   1.000
_cell.angle_alpha   90.00
_cell.angle_beta   90.00
_cell.angle_gamma   90.00
#
_symmetry.space_group_name_H-M   'P 1'
#
loop_
_entity.id
_entity.type
_entity.pdbx_description
1 polymer ?
#
loop_
_entity_poly.entity_id
_entity_poly.type
_entity_poly.pdbx_seq_one_letter_code
_entity_poly.pdbx_strand_id
1 'polypeptide(L)'
;MAKPRNHTMHSQFRKWHRKGIRKEIDPKFLRNTRFAKKHNKKRHVNNTHAMSTRARAAKAFVKPKGVKLRSHRGSCKLSHLVYIVHPKLGKCACVPVTKGLGYSWPKAKARLKPSLGLRLPKVPRPP
;
A
#
# COMPACT_ATOMS: atom_id res chain seq x y z
N MET A 1 29.52 -5.65 -77.77
CA MET A 1 29.06 -5.64 -76.36
C MET A 1 29.00 -4.21 -75.86
N ALA A 2 27.88 -3.80 -75.26
CA ALA A 2 27.72 -2.43 -74.75
C ALA A 2 28.30 -2.33 -73.33
N LYS A 3 29.16 -1.32 -73.08
CA LYS A 3 29.78 -1.11 -71.78
C LYS A 3 28.80 -0.38 -70.83
N PRO A 4 28.63 -0.86 -69.57
CA PRO A 4 27.78 -0.20 -68.59
C PRO A 4 28.46 1.03 -67.98
N ARG A 5 27.67 1.86 -67.29
CA ARG A 5 28.13 3.08 -66.63
C ARG A 5 28.71 2.76 -65.24
N ASN A 6 29.92 3.23 -64.98
CA ASN A 6 30.74 2.75 -63.85
C ASN A 6 30.43 3.41 -62.49
N HIS A 7 29.81 4.60 -62.44
CA HIS A 7 29.47 5.29 -61.18
C HIS A 7 28.35 6.32 -61.40
N THR A 8 27.38 6.43 -60.48
CA THR A 8 26.35 7.48 -60.52
C THR A 8 25.82 7.89 -59.15
N MET A 9 25.84 9.21 -58.89
CA MET A 9 25.22 9.84 -57.72
C MET A 9 23.87 10.51 -58.05
N HIS A 10 23.35 10.31 -59.28
CA HIS A 10 22.27 11.12 -59.86
C HIS A 10 20.95 11.17 -59.04
N SER A 11 20.68 10.16 -58.20
CA SER A 11 19.48 10.12 -57.34
C SER A 11 19.77 10.06 -55.84
N GLN A 12 21.04 10.05 -55.43
CA GLN A 12 21.40 9.80 -54.03
C GLN A 12 20.96 10.97 -53.13
N PHE A 13 21.19 12.20 -53.58
CA PHE A 13 20.73 13.40 -52.87
C PHE A 13 19.20 13.40 -52.69
N ARG A 14 18.42 13.11 -53.75
CA ARG A 14 16.96 13.00 -53.64
C ARG A 14 16.51 11.94 -52.62
N LYS A 15 17.22 10.81 -52.53
CA LYS A 15 16.92 9.74 -51.56
C LYS A 15 17.21 10.17 -50.13
N TRP A 16 18.32 10.86 -49.87
CA TRP A 16 18.66 11.36 -48.54
C TRP A 16 17.64 12.38 -48.01
N HIS A 17 17.08 13.19 -48.90
CA HIS A 17 16.07 14.18 -48.53
C HIS A 17 14.64 13.63 -48.39
N ARG A 18 14.35 12.36 -48.76
CA ARG A 18 12.99 11.76 -48.62
C ARG A 18 12.49 11.73 -47.18
N LYS A 19 13.39 11.56 -46.20
CA LYS A 19 13.05 11.53 -44.77
C LYS A 19 13.19 12.90 -44.09
N GLY A 20 13.55 13.93 -44.85
CA GLY A 20 13.96 15.23 -44.32
C GLY A 20 15.30 15.17 -43.59
N ILE A 21 16.09 16.22 -43.72
CA ILE A 21 17.27 16.41 -42.87
C ILE A 21 16.74 16.89 -41.51
N ARG A 22 16.99 16.12 -40.45
CA ARG A 22 16.68 16.56 -39.08
C ARG A 22 17.45 17.85 -38.80
N LYS A 23 16.74 18.91 -38.44
CA LYS A 23 17.37 20.15 -38.00
C LYS A 23 18.12 19.88 -36.69
N GLU A 24 19.43 20.05 -36.71
CA GLU A 24 20.20 20.07 -35.49
C GLU A 24 19.81 21.29 -34.64
N ILE A 25 19.93 21.13 -33.33
CA ILE A 25 19.75 22.21 -32.37
C ILE A 25 20.77 23.30 -32.71
N ASP A 26 20.33 24.56 -32.73
CA ASP A 26 21.20 25.70 -32.99
C ASP A 26 22.48 25.63 -32.11
N PRO A 27 23.67 25.57 -32.72
CA PRO A 27 24.94 25.54 -31.99
C PRO A 27 25.06 26.65 -30.93
N LYS A 28 24.47 27.82 -31.19
CA LYS A 28 24.44 28.94 -30.24
C LYS A 28 23.62 28.62 -28.99
N PHE A 29 22.46 27.99 -29.15
CA PHE A 29 21.62 27.53 -28.03
C PHE A 29 22.33 26.45 -27.20
N LEU A 30 22.99 25.50 -27.86
CA LEU A 30 23.74 24.44 -27.19
C LEU A 30 24.91 25.01 -26.37
N ARG A 31 25.63 26.00 -26.92
CA ARG A 31 26.71 26.70 -26.23
C ARG A 31 26.20 27.44 -24.98
N ASN A 32 25.11 28.22 -25.12
CA ASN A 32 24.50 28.93 -24.00
C ASN A 32 24.06 27.98 -22.86
N THR A 33 23.42 26.87 -23.22
CA THR A 33 22.96 25.86 -22.25
C THR A 33 24.13 25.23 -21.49
N ARG A 34 25.25 24.95 -22.18
CA ARG A 34 26.47 24.43 -21.54
C ARG A 34 27.07 25.45 -20.56
N PHE A 35 27.11 26.73 -20.90
CA PHE A 35 27.60 27.78 -20.00
C PHE A 35 26.73 27.92 -18.75
N ALA A 36 25.41 28.01 -18.90
CA ALA A 36 24.51 28.09 -17.76
C ALA A 36 24.72 26.90 -16.80
N LYS A 37 24.78 25.67 -17.33
CA LYS A 37 25.06 24.46 -16.52
C LYS A 37 26.44 24.51 -15.84
N LYS A 38 27.48 25.01 -16.52
CA LYS A 38 28.83 25.15 -15.96
C LYS A 38 28.88 26.09 -14.75
N HIS A 39 28.12 27.18 -14.76
CA HIS A 39 28.17 28.22 -13.74
C HIS A 39 27.11 28.09 -12.63
N ASN A 40 26.17 27.15 -12.73
CA ASN A 40 25.09 26.94 -11.74
C ASN A 40 25.49 26.22 -10.44
N LYS A 41 26.76 26.30 -10.02
CA LYS A 41 27.26 25.61 -8.80
C LYS A 41 26.65 26.12 -7.48
N LYS A 42 26.10 27.34 -7.45
CA LYS A 42 25.66 28.03 -6.22
C LYS A 42 24.19 27.84 -5.84
N ARG A 43 23.43 26.99 -6.52
CA ARG A 43 21.98 26.82 -6.29
C ARG A 43 21.62 25.89 -5.11
N HIS A 44 22.60 25.35 -4.37
CA HIS A 44 22.34 24.33 -3.35
C HIS A 44 21.81 24.87 -2.00
N VAL A 45 21.91 26.19 -1.75
CA VAL A 45 21.78 26.75 -0.38
C VAL A 45 20.33 26.97 0.08
N ASN A 46 19.36 27.04 -0.84
CA ASN A 46 17.96 27.37 -0.53
C ASN A 46 17.07 26.16 -0.21
N ASN A 47 17.52 24.92 -0.45
CA ASN A 47 16.74 23.72 -0.12
C ASN A 47 16.74 23.42 1.39
N THR A 48 17.71 23.92 2.16
CA THR A 48 17.81 23.66 3.60
C THR A 48 16.60 24.18 4.37
N HIS A 49 16.14 25.38 4.05
CA HIS A 49 14.93 25.97 4.65
C HIS A 49 13.65 25.26 4.19
N ALA A 50 13.58 24.83 2.93
CA ALA A 50 12.46 24.06 2.40
C ALA A 50 12.37 22.65 3.05
N MET A 51 13.50 22.03 3.36
CA MET A 51 13.54 20.73 4.06
C MET A 51 13.20 20.87 5.54
N SER A 52 13.74 21.87 6.22
CA SER A 52 13.44 22.11 7.63
C SER A 52 11.97 22.49 7.84
N THR A 53 11.38 23.30 6.96
CA THR A 53 9.94 23.62 7.00
C THR A 53 9.06 22.38 6.77
N ARG A 54 9.38 21.52 5.79
CA ARG A 54 8.68 20.25 5.58
C ARG A 54 8.80 19.31 6.77
N ALA A 55 9.98 19.20 7.38
CA ALA A 55 10.20 18.39 8.57
C ALA A 55 9.39 18.91 9.78
N ARG A 56 9.29 20.23 9.95
CA ARG A 56 8.46 20.85 11.01
C ARG A 56 6.97 20.61 10.77
N ALA A 57 6.50 20.75 9.53
CA ALA A 57 5.11 20.45 9.17
C ALA A 57 4.76 18.97 9.42
N ALA A 58 5.62 18.04 8.99
CA ALA A 58 5.44 16.61 9.27
C ALA A 58 5.39 16.31 10.77
N LYS A 59 6.30 16.88 11.57
CA LYS A 59 6.27 16.75 13.04
C LYS A 59 5.00 17.32 13.66
N ALA A 60 4.41 18.36 13.08
CA ALA A 60 3.16 18.94 13.56
C ALA A 60 1.94 18.05 13.29
N PHE A 61 1.98 17.20 12.26
CA PHE A 61 0.95 16.17 12.02
C PHE A 61 1.14 14.92 12.89
N VAL A 62 2.40 14.55 13.18
CA VAL A 62 2.73 13.41 14.05
C VAL A 62 2.35 13.68 15.50
N LYS A 63 2.39 14.94 15.96
CA LYS A 63 1.71 15.31 17.19
C LYS A 63 0.21 15.35 16.88
N PRO A 64 -0.61 14.44 17.41
CA PRO A 64 -2.04 14.52 17.19
C PRO A 64 -2.53 15.82 17.82
N LYS A 65 -2.78 16.83 16.98
CA LYS A 65 -3.58 17.97 17.37
C LYS A 65 -4.93 17.34 17.71
N GLY A 66 -5.34 17.43 18.98
CA GLY A 66 -6.56 16.84 19.53
C GLY A 66 -7.84 17.45 18.96
N VAL A 67 -7.85 17.80 17.68
CA VAL A 67 -9.07 18.05 16.93
C VAL A 67 -9.82 16.73 16.88
N LYS A 68 -10.94 16.72 17.60
CA LYS A 68 -11.95 15.68 17.60
C LYS A 68 -12.38 15.48 16.15
N LEU A 69 -11.69 14.60 15.43
CA LEU A 69 -12.09 14.16 14.11
C LEU A 69 -13.47 13.56 14.33
N ARG A 70 -14.50 14.28 13.88
CA ARG A 70 -15.87 13.78 13.85
C ARG A 70 -15.89 12.73 12.74
N SER A 71 -15.27 11.59 13.00
CA SER A 71 -15.47 10.40 12.20
C SER A 71 -16.97 10.18 12.17
N HIS A 72 -17.59 10.41 11.02
CA HIS A 72 -18.96 9.99 10.80
C HIS A 72 -18.92 8.47 10.90
N ARG A 73 -19.24 7.96 12.09
CA ARG A 73 -19.22 6.54 12.41
C ARG A 73 -20.36 5.92 11.59
N GLY A 74 -20.03 5.41 10.41
CA GLY A 74 -20.95 4.62 9.61
C GLY A 74 -21.47 3.46 10.45
N SER A 75 -22.68 2.98 10.15
CA SER A 75 -23.30 1.92 10.94
C SER A 75 -22.37 0.70 11.01
N CYS A 76 -21.86 0.42 12.21
CA CYS A 76 -20.82 -0.58 12.45
C CYS A 76 -21.21 -1.99 11.93
N LYS A 77 -22.51 -2.23 11.74
CA LYS A 77 -23.08 -3.47 11.20
C LYS A 77 -22.71 -3.68 9.72
N LEU A 78 -22.85 -2.66 8.88
CA LEU A 78 -22.54 -2.79 7.45
C LEU A 78 -21.04 -2.91 7.22
N SER A 79 -20.23 -2.13 7.93
CA SER A 79 -18.77 -2.26 7.87
C SER A 79 -18.28 -3.63 8.34
N HIS A 80 -18.96 -4.24 9.32
CA HIS A 80 -18.63 -5.58 9.81
C HIS A 80 -18.95 -6.66 8.77
N LEU A 81 -20.10 -6.58 8.10
CA LEU A 81 -20.46 -7.51 7.03
C LEU A 81 -19.50 -7.41 5.84
N VAL A 82 -19.16 -6.19 5.42
CA VAL A 82 -18.18 -5.96 4.35
C VAL A 82 -16.81 -6.54 4.72
N TYR A 83 -16.38 -6.42 5.98
CA TYR A 83 -15.13 -7.00 6.47
C TYR A 83 -15.15 -8.53 6.47
N ILE A 84 -16.25 -9.16 6.89
CA ILE A 84 -16.41 -10.63 6.90
C ILE A 84 -16.36 -11.21 5.48
N VAL A 85 -17.04 -10.59 4.52
CA VAL A 85 -17.08 -11.08 3.13
C VAL A 85 -15.78 -10.78 2.38
N HIS A 86 -14.90 -9.90 2.90
CA HIS A 86 -13.71 -9.48 2.19
C HIS A 86 -12.66 -10.61 2.08
N PRO A 87 -12.28 -11.02 0.86
CA PRO A 87 -11.50 -12.24 0.64
C PRO A 87 -10.08 -12.21 1.24
N LYS A 88 -9.52 -11.02 1.52
CA LYS A 88 -8.22 -10.87 2.19
C LYS A 88 -8.31 -10.54 3.67
N LEU A 89 -9.36 -9.83 4.09
CA LEU A 89 -9.45 -9.24 5.43
C LEU A 89 -10.32 -10.09 6.37
N GLY A 90 -11.34 -10.76 5.85
CA GLY A 90 -12.26 -11.61 6.60
C GLY A 90 -11.81 -13.07 6.77
N LYS A 91 -10.63 -13.44 6.25
CA LYS A 91 -10.14 -14.84 6.25
C LYS A 91 -10.21 -15.51 7.62
N CYS A 92 -9.84 -14.79 8.69
CA CYS A 92 -9.85 -15.32 10.06
C CYS A 92 -11.24 -15.28 10.71
N ALA A 93 -12.12 -14.38 10.28
CA ALA A 93 -13.48 -14.25 10.79
C ALA A 93 -14.44 -15.30 10.20
N CYS A 94 -14.12 -15.86 9.03
CA CYS A 94 -14.90 -16.92 8.38
C CYS A 94 -14.63 -18.33 8.96
N VAL A 95 -13.53 -18.52 9.69
CA VAL A 95 -13.12 -19.84 10.23
C VAL A 95 -14.07 -20.41 11.30
N PRO A 96 -14.72 -19.62 12.17
CA PRO A 96 -15.61 -20.16 13.20
C PRO A 96 -16.98 -20.66 12.69
N VAL A 97 -17.45 -20.18 11.52
CA VAL A 97 -18.82 -20.46 11.05
C VAL A 97 -18.97 -21.90 10.54
N THR A 98 -17.93 -22.46 9.94
CA THR A 98 -17.95 -23.85 9.44
C THR A 98 -17.74 -24.89 10.54
N LYS A 99 -17.05 -24.52 11.62
CA LYS A 99 -16.80 -25.44 12.76
C LYS A 99 -18.00 -25.55 13.70
N GLY A 100 -18.77 -24.47 13.88
CA GLY A 100 -19.96 -24.45 14.75
C GLY A 100 -21.18 -25.18 14.17
N LEU A 101 -21.27 -25.30 12.84
CA LEU A 101 -22.33 -26.06 12.17
C LEU A 101 -22.08 -27.58 12.14
N GLY A 102 -20.83 -28.01 12.28
CA GLY A 102 -20.43 -29.42 12.19
C GLY A 102 -20.24 -30.15 13.52
N TYR A 103 -20.13 -29.43 14.64
CA TYR A 103 -19.96 -30.03 15.97
C TYR A 103 -21.09 -29.60 16.89
N SER A 104 -22.17 -30.38 16.92
CA SER A 104 -23.04 -30.37 18.09
C SER A 104 -22.23 -30.94 19.26
N TRP A 105 -21.90 -30.13 20.26
CA TRP A 105 -21.37 -30.67 21.51
C TRP A 105 -22.55 -31.24 22.29
N PRO A 106 -22.68 -32.57 22.45
CA PRO A 106 -23.75 -33.11 23.28
C PRO A 106 -23.47 -32.72 24.73
N LYS A 107 -24.28 -31.82 25.26
CA LYS A 107 -24.33 -31.51 26.69
C LYS A 107 -24.89 -32.75 27.40
N ALA A 108 -24.07 -33.43 28.20
CA ALA A 108 -24.47 -34.63 28.93
C ALA A 108 -25.76 -34.37 29.74
N LYS A 109 -26.78 -35.21 29.51
CA LYS A 109 -28.09 -35.14 30.18
C LYS A 109 -28.01 -35.64 31.63
N ALA A 110 -28.86 -35.05 32.46
CA ALA A 110 -28.94 -35.14 33.91
C ALA A 110 -28.99 -36.57 34.49
N ARG A 111 -28.31 -36.76 35.63
CA ARG A 111 -28.54 -37.91 36.52
C ARG A 111 -29.52 -37.51 37.61
N LEU A 112 -30.50 -38.38 37.85
CA LEU A 112 -31.52 -38.28 38.89
C LEU A 112 -30.91 -38.12 40.29
N LYS A 113 -31.58 -37.31 41.12
CA LYS A 113 -31.31 -37.20 42.56
C LYS A 113 -31.78 -38.48 43.27
N PRO A 114 -30.98 -39.10 44.15
CA PRO A 114 -31.50 -39.99 45.17
C PRO A 114 -31.96 -39.15 46.37
N SER A 115 -33.23 -39.31 46.73
CA SER A 115 -33.85 -38.89 47.97
C SER A 115 -33.52 -39.89 49.10
N LEU A 116 -33.58 -39.41 50.35
CA LEU A 116 -33.53 -40.18 51.62
C LEU A 116 -32.13 -40.76 51.94
N GLY A 117 -31.39 -40.39 52.98
CA GLY A 117 -31.81 -40.02 54.33
C GLY A 117 -31.31 -41.12 55.27
N LEU A 118 -30.07 -41.00 55.80
CA LEU A 118 -29.60 -41.70 57.00
C LEU A 118 -28.35 -40.96 57.53
N ARG A 119 -28.53 -40.25 58.65
CA ARG A 119 -27.47 -39.60 59.41
C ARG A 119 -26.76 -40.67 60.26
N LEU A 120 -25.44 -40.79 60.16
CA LEU A 120 -24.63 -41.50 61.16
C LEU A 120 -24.03 -40.49 62.14
N PRO A 121 -24.04 -40.74 63.46
CA PRO A 121 -23.58 -39.79 64.47
C PRO A 121 -22.05 -39.72 64.57
N LYS A 122 -21.54 -38.52 64.91
CA LYS A 122 -20.13 -38.23 65.21
C LYS A 122 -19.71 -38.93 66.51
N VAL A 123 -18.56 -39.61 66.48
CA VAL A 123 -17.90 -40.18 67.66
C VAL A 123 -16.75 -39.25 68.11
N PRO A 124 -16.58 -38.95 69.41
CA PRO A 124 -15.51 -38.07 69.92
C PRO A 124 -14.13 -38.75 69.96
N ARG A 125 -13.06 -37.94 69.82
CA ARG A 125 -11.66 -38.37 69.97
C ARG A 125 -11.25 -38.46 71.46
N PRO A 126 -10.46 -39.46 71.88
CA PRO A 126 -9.91 -39.59 73.23
C PRO A 126 -8.60 -38.78 73.42
N PRO A 127 -8.10 -38.61 74.66
CA PRO A 127 -7.35 -37.42 75.13
C PRO A 127 -5.93 -37.26 74.60
#